data_AF-A0A963JKK1-F1
#
_entry.id   AF-A0A963JKK1-F1
#
_cell.length_a   1.000
_cell.length_b   1.000
_cell.length_c   1.000
_cell.angle_alpha   90.00
_cell.angle_beta   90.00
_cell.angle_gamma   90.00
#
_symmetry.space_group_name_H-M   'P 1'
#
loop_
_entity.id
_entity.type
_entity.pdbx_description
1 polymer ?
#
loop_
_entity_poly.entity_id
_entity_poly.type
_entity_poly.pdbx_seq_one_letter_code
_entity_poly.pdbx_strand_id
1 'polypeptide(L)' 'DTYLWIRGADEVMHHVRRCIASLYTARAIAYRMRMGFDHAQVAISVGVQKMANAYTAGVMFTIHPANGDRSV' A
#
# COMPACT_ATOMS: atom_id res chain seq x y z
N ASP A 1 1.33 -2.32 4.09
CA ASP A 1 0.70 -3.60 3.76
C ASP A 1 -0.70 -3.40 3.18
N THR A 2 -1.23 -4.43 2.50
CA THR A 2 -2.59 -4.47 1.94
C THR A 2 -3.24 -5.79 2.35
N TYR A 3 -4.49 -5.75 2.81
CA TYR A 3 -5.28 -6.91 3.20
C TYR A 3 -6.61 -6.90 2.44
N LEU A 4 -7.07 -8.07 1.97
CA LEU A 4 -8.26 -8.22 1.12
C LEU A 4 -9.31 -9.10 1.82
N TRP A 5 -10.58 -8.94 1.44
CA TRP A 5 -11.70 -9.76 1.92
C TRP A 5 -11.91 -9.76 3.44
N ILE A 6 -11.56 -8.65 4.10
CA ILE A 6 -11.81 -8.44 5.53
C ILE A 6 -13.29 -8.15 5.76
N ARG A 7 -13.88 -8.80 6.76
CA ARG A 7 -15.32 -8.70 7.08
C ARG A 7 -15.51 -8.44 8.57
N GLY A 8 -16.44 -7.55 8.89
CA GLY A 8 -16.71 -7.14 10.27
C GLY A 8 -15.84 -5.97 10.71
N ALA A 9 -16.40 -5.10 11.57
CA ALA A 9 -15.73 -3.88 12.01
C ALA A 9 -14.46 -4.18 12.81
N ASP A 10 -14.49 -5.18 13.70
CA ASP A 10 -13.36 -5.52 14.55
C ASP A 10 -12.14 -5.99 13.75
N GLU A 11 -12.37 -6.84 12.75
CA GLU A 11 -11.32 -7.31 11.84
C GLU A 11 -10.76 -6.16 11.00
N VAL A 12 -11.61 -5.24 10.53
CA VAL A 12 -11.14 -4.03 9.84
C VAL A 12 -10.23 -3.22 10.77
N MET A 13 -10.62 -2.99 12.02
CA MET A 13 -9.81 -2.25 12.99
C MET A 13 -8.50 -2.97 13.34
N HIS A 14 -8.53 -4.31 13.45
CA HIS A 14 -7.34 -5.12 13.64
C HIS A 14 -6.35 -4.92 12.47
N HIS A 15 -6.83 -5.02 11.23
CA HIS A 15 -5.99 -4.86 10.06
C HIS A 15 -5.49 -3.43 9.83
N VAL A 16 -6.28 -2.41 10.22
CA VAL A 16 -5.81 -1.01 10.23
C VAL A 16 -4.59 -0.85 11.13
N ARG A 17 -4.61 -1.42 12.34
CA ARG A 17 -3.45 -1.39 13.26
C ARG A 17 -2.24 -2.09 12.66
N ARG A 18 -2.45 -3.22 11.96
CA ARG A 18 -1.36 -3.93 11.25
C ARG A 18 -0.77 -3.10 10.12
N CYS A 19 -1.59 -2.40 9.33
CA CYS A 19 -1.10 -1.49 8.30
C CYS A 19 -0.22 -0.37 8.90
N ILE A 20 -0.63 0.21 10.02
CA ILE A 20 0.17 1.21 10.73
C ILE A 20 1.49 0.60 11.22
N ALA A 21 1.44 -0.59 11.83
CA ALA A 21 2.63 -1.31 12.30
C ALA A 21 3.59 -1.67 11.15
N SER A 22 3.08 -1.89 9.93
CA SER A 22 3.91 -2.23 8.76
C SER A 22 4.96 -1.16 8.42
N LEU A 23 4.73 0.08 8.85
CA LEU A 23 5.69 1.18 8.73
C LEU A 23 6.98 0.92 9.53
N TYR A 24 6.94 0.08 10.55
CA TYR A 24 8.06 -0.21 11.47
C TYR A 24 8.72 -1.56 11.22
N THR A 25 8.49 -2.16 10.06
CA THR A 25 9.26 -3.36 9.64
C THR A 25 10.72 -3.02 9.41
N ALA A 26 11.63 -3.98 9.64
CA ALA A 26 13.08 -3.79 9.46
C ALA A 26 13.42 -3.26 8.05
N ARG A 27 12.73 -3.78 7.01
CA ARG A 27 12.91 -3.31 5.63
C ARG A 27 12.50 -1.84 5.45
N ALA A 28 11.37 -1.43 6.03
CA ALA A 28 10.89 -0.06 5.94
C ALA A 28 11.81 0.92 6.68
N ILE A 29 12.30 0.53 7.87
CA ILE A 29 13.28 1.31 8.64
C ILE A 29 14.58 1.46 7.84
N ALA A 30 15.16 0.36 7.33
CA ALA A 30 16.39 0.38 6.55
C ALA A 30 16.27 1.21 5.26
N TYR A 31 15.11 1.19 4.60
CA TYR A 31 14.85 2.05 3.45
C TYR A 31 14.86 3.53 3.84
N ARG A 32 14.17 3.90 4.92
CA ARG A 32 14.14 5.29 5.40
C ARG A 32 15.51 5.80 5.83
N MET A 33 16.28 4.98 6.54
CA MET A 33 17.66 5.32 6.90
C MET A 33 18.51 5.63 5.67
N ARG A 34 18.42 4.80 4.62
CA ARG A 34 19.13 5.02 3.36
C ARG A 34 18.71 6.29 2.62
N MET A 35 17.45 6.70 2.77
CA MET A 35 16.91 7.90 2.14
C MET A 35 17.05 9.16 3.03
N GLY A 36 17.57 9.03 4.26
CA GLY A 36 17.76 10.16 5.18
C GLY A 36 16.47 10.67 5.83
N PHE A 37 15.39 9.89 5.88
CA PHE A 37 14.15 10.29 6.54
C PHE A 37 14.21 10.09 8.06
N ASP A 38 13.86 11.14 8.81
CA ASP A 38 13.66 11.07 10.26
C ASP A 38 12.53 10.08 10.60
N HIS A 39 12.81 9.17 11.53
CA HIS A 39 11.88 8.13 11.94
C HIS A 39 10.64 8.69 12.65
N ALA A 40 10.75 9.86 13.28
CA ALA A 40 9.66 10.48 14.02
C ALA A 40 8.65 11.25 13.15
N GLN A 41 8.98 11.53 11.88
CA GLN A 41 8.17 12.40 11.02
C GLN A 41 7.34 11.65 9.96
N VAL A 42 7.20 10.33 10.08
CA VAL A 42 6.51 9.53 9.07
C VAL A 42 5.10 9.17 9.53
N ALA A 43 4.11 9.64 8.79
CA ALA A 43 2.71 9.27 8.96
C ALA A 43 2.26 8.32 7.84
N ILE A 44 1.29 7.46 8.15
CA ILE A 44 0.61 6.60 7.17
C ILE A 44 -0.90 6.74 7.34
N SER A 45 -1.61 6.82 6.22
CA SER A 45 -3.07 6.73 6.17
C SER A 45 -3.48 5.36 5.68
N VAL A 46 -4.56 4.79 6.24
CA VAL A 46 -5.10 3.49 5.84
C VAL A 46 -6.42 3.70 5.11
N GLY A 47 -6.45 3.39 3.82
CA GLY A 47 -7.67 3.40 3.03
C GLY A 47 -8.49 2.13 3.23
N VAL A 48 -9.79 2.28 3.50
CA VAL A 48 -10.74 1.17 3.58
C VAL A 48 -11.66 1.24 2.38
N GLN A 49 -11.59 0.23 1.50
CA GLN A 49 -12.38 0.15 0.27
C GLN A 49 -13.25 -1.11 0.29
N LYS A 50 -14.48 -1.00 -0.22
CA LYS A 50 -15.33 -2.16 -0.45
C LYS A 50 -14.68 -3.10 -1.48
N MET A 51 -14.64 -4.39 -1.18
CA MET A 51 -14.09 -5.39 -2.10
C MET A 51 -14.92 -5.48 -3.38
N ALA A 52 -14.23 -5.50 -4.53
CA ALA A 52 -14.83 -5.83 -5.81
C ALA A 52 -14.89 -7.36 -5.97
N ASN A 53 -16.06 -7.89 -6.37
CA ASN A 53 -16.21 -9.30 -6.71
C ASN A 53 -15.82 -9.54 -8.17
N ALA A 54 -14.52 -9.49 -8.45
CA ALA A 54 -13.99 -9.54 -9.81
C ALA A 54 -13.75 -10.98 -10.28
N TYR A 55 -14.16 -11.29 -11.51
CA TYR A 55 -13.77 -12.53 -12.20
C TYR A 55 -12.34 -12.46 -12.76
N THR A 56 -11.88 -11.25 -13.13
CA THR A 56 -10.52 -10.97 -13.63
C THR A 56 -10.09 -9.59 -13.15
N ALA A 57 -8.79 -9.41 -12.94
CA ALA A 57 -8.18 -8.14 -12.54
C ALA A 57 -6.85 -7.92 -13.29
N GLY A 58 -6.42 -6.66 -13.42
CA GLY A 58 -5.18 -6.31 -14.11
C GLY A 58 -4.72 -4.89 -13.79
N VAL A 59 -3.55 -4.53 -14.34
CA VAL A 59 -2.97 -3.18 -14.27
C VAL A 59 -2.74 -2.68 -15.68
N MET A 60 -3.01 -1.41 -15.92
CA MET A 60 -2.78 -0.73 -17.18
C MET A 60 -1.89 0.49 -16.95
N PHE A 61 -1.03 0.77 -17.92
CA PHE A 61 -0.28 2.02 -17.99
C PHE A 61 -0.86 2.86 -19.13
N THR A 62 -1.03 4.16 -18.92
CA THR A 62 -1.48 5.11 -19.95
C THR A 62 -0.34 5.61 -20.85
N ILE A 63 0.86 5.05 -20.67
CA ILE A 63 2.10 5.37 -21.37
C ILE A 63 3.00 4.14 -21.33
N HIS A 64 3.80 3.91 -22.36
CA HIS A 64 4.68 2.75 -22.38
C HIS A 64 5.73 2.84 -21.26
N PRO A 65 5.75 1.89 -20.30
CA PRO A 65 6.49 2.05 -19.05
C PRO A 65 8.01 2.00 -19.21
N ALA A 66 8.53 1.42 -20.31
CA ALA A 66 9.97 1.30 -20.51
C ALA A 66 10.62 2.48 -21.24
N ASN A 67 9.85 3.22 -22.05
CA ASN A 67 10.40 4.25 -22.96
C ASN A 67 9.59 5.55 -23.01
N GLY A 68 8.44 5.63 -22.34
CA GLY A 68 7.63 6.84 -22.29
C GLY A 68 6.88 7.16 -23.58
N ASP A 69 6.77 6.22 -24.52
CA ASP A 69 5.99 6.43 -25.74
C ASP A 69 4.49 6.47 -25.42
N ARG A 70 3.80 7.48 -25.96
CA ARG A 70 2.34 7.72 -25.83
C ARG A 70 1.56 7.37 -27.10
N SER A 71 2.25 7.02 -28.17
CA SER A 71 1.65 6.79 -29.50
C SER A 71 1.06 5.40 -29.68
N VAL A 72 1.27 4.51 -28.69
CA VAL A 72 0.63 3.19 -28.57
C VAL A 72 -0.73 3.26 -27.90
#